data_AF-A0A428YRI8-F1
#
_entry.id   AF-A0A428YRI8-F1
#
_cell.length_a   1.000
_cell.length_b   1.000
_cell.length_c   1.000
_cell.angle_alpha   90.00
_cell.angle_beta   90.00
_cell.angle_gamma   90.00
#
_symmetry.space_group_name_H-M   'P 1'
#
loop_
_entity.id
_entity.type
_entity.pdbx_description
1 polymer ?
#
loop_
_entity_poly.entity_id
_entity_poly.type
_entity_poly.pdbx_seq_one_letter_code
_entity_poly.pdbx_strand_id
1 'polypeptide(L)'
;MLVLLEGLLPAGRTSAPAKTGPRDLHVQLYLDRGKGPGMIRVSVSGETRTGPRTGTPAVTVDSLPDNCIQSTVARARWPDGLTVQADLATCLAWDGRRNPPAPRALSTDEARAIVADPRWGTTMDAGLVRAGADRFPHVAIFS
;
A
#
# COMPACT_ATOMS: atom_id res chain seq x y z
N MET A 1 -3.27 -4.31 7.79
CA MET A 1 -2.93 -3.50 6.60
C MET A 1 -3.31 -4.18 5.29
N LEU A 2 -2.82 -5.40 5.00
CA LEU A 2 -3.13 -6.11 3.73
C LEU A 2 -4.63 -6.23 3.44
N VAL A 3 -5.43 -6.66 4.42
CA VAL A 3 -6.90 -6.78 4.26
C VAL A 3 -7.56 -5.44 3.92
N LEU A 4 -7.13 -4.35 4.56
CA LEU A 4 -7.64 -3.02 4.22
C LEU A 4 -7.23 -2.62 2.80
N LEU A 5 -5.96 -2.84 2.44
CA LEU A 5 -5.47 -2.55 1.10
C LEU A 5 -6.32 -3.27 0.06
N GLU A 6 -6.49 -4.59 0.17
CA GLU A 6 -7.29 -5.37 -0.78
C GLU A 6 -8.75 -4.91 -0.86
N GLY A 7 -9.35 -4.51 0.26
CA GLY A 7 -10.71 -3.96 0.27
C GLY A 7 -10.84 -2.57 -0.38
N LEU A 8 -9.71 -1.91 -0.66
CA LEU A 8 -9.65 -0.61 -1.35
C LEU A 8 -9.22 -0.72 -2.80
N LEU A 9 -8.76 -1.89 -3.25
CA LEU A 9 -8.33 -2.06 -4.63
C LEU A 9 -9.52 -2.10 -5.58
N PRO A 10 -9.35 -1.61 -6.82
CA PRO A 10 -10.31 -1.89 -7.88
C PRO A 10 -10.35 -3.39 -8.18
N ALA A 11 -11.36 -3.82 -8.92
CA ALA A 11 -11.52 -5.22 -9.31
C ALA A 11 -10.27 -5.78 -10.02
N GLY A 12 -9.85 -6.97 -9.58
CA GLY A 12 -8.71 -7.70 -10.12
C GLY A 12 -8.29 -8.84 -9.18
N ARG A 13 -7.31 -9.63 -9.61
CA ARG A 13 -6.73 -10.70 -8.80
C ARG A 13 -5.54 -10.18 -8.00
N THR A 14 -5.54 -10.38 -6.70
CA THR A 14 -4.41 -10.05 -5.82
C THR A 14 -3.49 -11.26 -5.64
N SER A 15 -2.19 -11.02 -5.48
CA SER A 15 -1.19 -12.07 -5.24
C SER A 15 0.06 -11.52 -4.57
N ALA A 16 0.97 -12.42 -4.18
CA ALA A 16 2.27 -12.09 -3.58
C ALA A 16 2.20 -11.06 -2.42
N PRO A 17 1.33 -11.28 -1.41
CA PRO A 17 1.28 -10.41 -0.24
C PRO A 17 2.63 -10.47 0.48
N ALA A 18 3.18 -9.31 0.78
CA ALA A 18 4.42 -9.19 1.54
C ALA A 18 4.35 -8.01 2.51
N LYS A 19 5.20 -8.01 3.53
CA LYS A 19 5.34 -6.94 4.50
C LYS A 19 6.81 -6.65 4.81
N THR A 20 7.09 -5.47 5.33
CA THR A 20 8.38 -5.18 5.96
C THR A 20 8.49 -5.85 7.34
N GLY A 21 9.65 -5.70 7.97
CA GLY A 21 9.89 -6.18 9.34
C GLY A 21 8.92 -5.58 10.38
N PRO A 22 8.93 -6.10 11.63
CA PRO A 22 7.91 -5.82 12.65
C PRO A 22 7.82 -4.35 13.11
N ARG A 23 8.81 -3.51 12.78
CA ARG A 23 8.86 -2.10 13.19
C ARG A 23 8.24 -1.15 12.16
N ASP A 24 8.08 -1.60 10.93
CA ASP A 24 7.63 -0.77 9.82
C ASP A 24 6.24 -1.20 9.39
N LEU A 25 5.33 -0.24 9.30
CA LEU A 25 3.99 -0.45 8.77
C LEU A 25 4.03 -0.26 7.26
N HIS A 26 4.53 -1.28 6.56
CA HIS A 26 4.66 -1.25 5.12
C HIS A 26 4.33 -2.62 4.52
N VAL A 27 3.39 -2.63 3.58
CA VAL A 27 2.89 -3.83 2.92
C VAL A 27 3.00 -3.69 1.41
N GLN A 28 3.07 -4.84 0.75
CA GLN A 28 3.11 -4.99 -0.69
C GLN A 28 2.09 -6.05 -1.12
N LEU A 29 1.52 -5.87 -2.30
CA LEU A 29 0.86 -6.94 -3.05
C LEU A 29 0.95 -6.65 -4.54
N TYR A 30 0.61 -7.64 -5.35
CA TYR A 30 0.41 -7.47 -6.78
C TYR A 30 -1.07 -7.48 -7.11
N LEU A 31 -1.48 -6.61 -8.03
CA LEU A 31 -2.82 -6.56 -8.59
C LEU A 31 -2.74 -6.84 -10.09
N ASP A 32 -3.49 -7.86 -10.54
CA ASP A 32 -3.62 -8.23 -11.95
C ASP A 32 -5.04 -7.94 -12.43
N ARG A 33 -5.15 -7.01 -13.39
CA ARG A 33 -6.42 -6.57 -14.01
C ARG A 33 -6.59 -7.11 -15.43
N GLY A 34 -5.90 -8.21 -15.76
CA GLY A 34 -5.88 -8.81 -17.10
C GLY A 34 -4.76 -8.32 -18.01
N LYS A 35 -3.85 -7.48 -17.49
CA LYS A 35 -2.64 -7.00 -18.20
C LYS A 35 -1.35 -7.56 -17.60
N GLY A 36 -1.47 -8.49 -16.65
CA GLY A 36 -0.37 -8.98 -15.82
C GLY A 36 -0.30 -8.27 -14.46
N PRO A 37 0.51 -8.80 -13.54
CA PRO A 37 0.63 -8.26 -12.19
C PRO A 37 1.35 -6.91 -12.21
N GLY A 38 0.76 -5.90 -11.55
CA GLY A 38 1.43 -4.66 -11.18
C GLY A 38 1.65 -4.61 -9.68
N MET A 39 2.79 -4.09 -9.24
CA MET A 39 3.13 -4.01 -7.82
C MET A 39 2.59 -2.71 -7.19
N ILE A 40 1.98 -2.87 -6.01
CA ILE A 40 1.52 -1.78 -5.15
C ILE A 40 2.18 -1.96 -3.79
N ARG A 41 2.75 -0.87 -3.27
CA ARG A 41 3.23 -0.81 -1.90
C ARG A 41 2.51 0.28 -1.14
N VAL A 42 2.17 0.03 0.11
CA VAL A 42 1.55 1.03 0.99
C VAL A 42 2.27 1.05 2.33
N SER A 43 2.70 2.23 2.74
CA SER A 43 3.30 2.47 4.05
C SER A 43 2.50 3.48 4.86
N VAL A 44 2.57 3.32 6.18
CA VAL A 44 1.96 4.20 7.16
C VAL A 44 3.03 4.62 8.15
N SER A 45 3.12 5.91 8.46
CA SER A 45 4.05 6.44 9.46
C SER A 45 3.43 7.60 10.23
N GLY A 46 3.99 7.93 11.39
CA GLY A 46 3.49 8.98 12.29
C GLY A 46 3.38 8.47 13.72
N GLU A 47 2.78 9.30 14.59
CA GLU A 47 2.60 8.95 15.99
C GLU A 47 1.50 7.90 16.20
N THR A 48 1.62 7.13 17.28
CA THR A 48 0.56 6.20 17.68
C THR A 48 -0.59 6.97 18.26
N ARG A 49 -1.79 6.79 17.71
CA ARG A 49 -3.03 7.32 18.28
C ARG A 49 -4.11 6.26 18.37
N THR A 50 -4.96 6.43 19.38
CA THR A 50 -6.16 5.63 19.63
C THR A 50 -7.39 6.42 19.21
N GLY A 51 -8.36 5.74 18.60
CA GLY A 51 -9.63 6.32 18.18
C GLY A 51 -9.73 6.59 16.67
N PRO A 52 -10.95 6.87 16.18
CA PRO A 52 -11.20 7.09 14.76
C PRO A 52 -10.58 8.40 14.27
N ARG A 53 -10.04 8.39 13.06
CA ARG A 53 -9.49 9.59 12.44
C ARG A 53 -10.59 10.56 12.01
N THR A 54 -10.34 11.85 12.20
CA THR A 54 -11.19 12.94 11.73
C THR A 54 -10.43 13.88 10.79
N GLY A 55 -11.16 14.54 9.89
CA GLY A 55 -10.62 15.54 8.95
C GLY A 55 -10.34 14.98 7.56
N THR A 56 -9.76 15.82 6.70
CA THR A 56 -9.42 15.49 5.32
C THR A 56 -7.90 15.61 5.14
N PRO A 57 -7.20 14.62 4.56
CA PRO A 57 -5.77 14.73 4.34
C PRO A 57 -5.45 15.66 3.18
N ALA A 58 -4.27 16.28 3.24
CA ALA A 58 -3.65 16.86 2.05
C ALA A 58 -2.99 15.73 1.24
N VAL A 59 -3.40 15.55 -0.02
CA VAL A 59 -2.90 14.48 -0.89
C VAL A 59 -2.03 15.03 -2.02
N THR A 60 -0.74 14.68 -2.01
CA THR A 60 0.21 14.98 -3.09
C THR A 60 0.46 13.74 -3.95
N VAL A 61 0.81 13.97 -5.21
CA VAL A 61 1.23 12.91 -6.13
C VAL A 61 2.49 13.37 -6.85
N ASP A 62 3.55 12.61 -6.68
CA ASP A 62 4.86 12.90 -7.24
C ASP A 62 5.22 11.84 -8.30
N SER A 63 5.85 12.26 -9.40
CA SER A 63 6.34 11.37 -10.45
C SER A 63 7.86 11.21 -10.32
N LEU A 64 8.35 9.96 -10.31
CA LEU A 64 9.76 9.61 -10.21
C LEU A 64 10.11 8.65 -11.36
N PRO A 65 10.17 9.14 -12.61
CA PRO A 65 10.22 8.27 -13.79
C PRO A 65 11.42 7.31 -13.82
N ASP A 66 12.53 7.67 -13.18
CA ASP A 66 13.75 6.87 -13.14
C ASP A 66 13.77 5.81 -12.02
N ASN A 67 12.76 5.80 -11.13
CA ASN A 67 12.62 4.81 -10.08
C ASN A 67 11.46 3.86 -10.40
N CYS A 68 11.74 2.69 -10.98
CA CYS A 68 10.67 1.78 -11.39
C CYS A 68 9.83 1.25 -10.21
N ILE A 69 10.39 1.17 -9.01
CA ILE A 69 9.70 0.64 -7.81
C ILE A 69 8.71 1.67 -7.25
N GLN A 70 8.98 2.96 -7.47
CA GLN A 70 8.18 4.08 -6.95
C GLN A 70 7.93 5.13 -8.04
N SER A 71 7.65 4.68 -9.26
CA SER A 71 7.54 5.56 -10.44
C SER A 71 6.50 6.67 -10.27
N THR A 72 5.52 6.45 -9.40
CA THR A 72 4.59 7.45 -8.92
C THR A 72 4.33 7.21 -7.44
N VAL A 73 4.34 8.27 -6.65
CA VAL A 73 4.11 8.23 -5.21
C VAL A 73 2.90 9.08 -4.88
N ALA A 74 1.83 8.46 -4.40
CA ALA A 74 0.70 9.17 -3.80
C ALA A 74 0.91 9.25 -2.29
N ARG A 75 0.77 10.43 -1.69
CA ARG A 75 1.00 10.63 -0.26
C ARG A 75 -0.11 11.47 0.36
N ALA A 76 -0.78 10.93 1.37
CA ALA A 76 -1.72 11.64 2.21
C ALA A 76 -1.04 12.05 3.52
N ARG A 77 -1.05 13.35 3.83
CA ARG A 77 -0.69 13.88 5.15
C ARG A 77 -1.96 14.28 5.88
N TRP A 78 -2.23 13.61 6.99
CA TRP A 78 -3.42 13.85 7.79
C TRP A 78 -3.17 14.93 8.85
N PRO A 79 -4.21 15.68 9.27
CA PRO A 79 -4.08 16.72 10.30
C PRO A 79 -3.57 16.21 11.65
N ASP A 80 -3.73 14.91 11.92
CA ASP A 80 -3.25 14.24 13.13
C ASP A 80 -1.76 13.85 13.08
N GLY A 81 -1.04 14.20 12.00
CA GLY A 81 0.37 13.89 11.81
C GLY A 81 0.64 12.52 11.16
N LEU A 82 -0.39 11.72 10.86
CA LEU A 82 -0.21 10.47 10.11
C LEU A 82 0.15 10.77 8.65
N THR A 83 1.09 10.01 8.11
CA THR A 83 1.35 9.92 6.68
C THR A 83 1.00 8.54 6.15
N VAL A 84 0.20 8.49 5.09
CA VAL A 84 -0.02 7.28 4.28
C VAL A 84 0.61 7.50 2.92
N GLN A 85 1.41 6.54 2.46
CA GLN A 85 2.05 6.61 1.15
C GLN A 85 1.73 5.35 0.36
N ALA A 86 1.36 5.51 -0.91
CA ALA A 86 1.23 4.44 -1.87
C ALA A 86 2.25 4.62 -3.00
N ASP A 87 3.08 3.61 -3.21
CA ASP A 87 4.06 3.57 -4.28
C ASP A 87 3.52 2.72 -5.43
N LEU A 88 3.40 3.36 -6.60
CA LEU A 88 2.97 2.73 -7.84
C LEU A 88 4.21 2.41 -8.67
N ALA A 89 4.45 1.13 -8.86
CA ALA A 89 5.60 0.64 -9.58
C ALA A 89 5.30 0.40 -11.07
N THR A 90 6.34 0.53 -11.89
CA THR A 90 6.42 0.05 -13.28
C THR A 90 7.31 -1.19 -13.39
N CYS A 91 7.67 -1.79 -12.26
CA CYS A 91 8.37 -3.06 -12.16
C CYS A 91 7.88 -3.88 -10.96
N LEU A 92 8.12 -5.19 -10.97
CA LEU A 92 7.86 -6.08 -9.84
C LEU A 92 9.02 -6.05 -8.83
N ALA A 93 8.84 -6.75 -7.71
CA ALA A 93 9.90 -6.92 -6.74
C ALA A 93 11.11 -7.64 -7.36
N TRP A 94 12.28 -7.45 -6.73
CA TRP A 94 13.52 -8.05 -7.17
C TRP A 94 13.42 -9.58 -7.17
N ASP A 95 13.77 -10.21 -8.29
CA ASP A 95 13.68 -11.67 -8.47
C ASP A 95 14.99 -12.42 -8.17
N GLY A 96 15.98 -11.72 -7.59
CA GLY A 96 17.35 -12.21 -7.41
C GLY A 96 18.32 -11.70 -8.48
N ARG A 97 17.83 -11.18 -9.60
CA ARG A 97 18.64 -10.71 -10.73
C ARG A 97 18.26 -9.34 -11.27
N ARG A 98 16.97 -8.99 -11.26
CA ARG A 98 16.45 -7.71 -11.74
C ARG A 98 15.10 -7.40 -11.08
N ASN A 99 14.61 -6.19 -11.30
CA ASN A 99 13.18 -5.88 -11.16
C ASN A 99 12.51 -6.09 -12.52
N PRO A 100 11.70 -7.15 -12.71
CA PRO A 100 11.00 -7.36 -13.97
C PRO A 100 10.06 -6.19 -14.29
N PRO A 101 9.95 -5.73 -15.55
CA PRO A 101 8.97 -4.71 -15.93
C PRO A 101 7.53 -5.16 -15.61
N ALA A 102 6.68 -4.22 -15.23
CA ALA A 102 5.29 -4.46 -14.85
C ALA A 102 4.37 -3.35 -15.35
N PRO A 103 3.10 -3.65 -15.67
CA PRO A 103 2.11 -2.61 -15.88
C PRO A 103 1.88 -1.83 -14.58
N ARG A 104 1.49 -0.56 -14.71
CA ARG A 104 1.00 0.21 -13.58
C ARG A 104 -0.32 -0.40 -13.08
N ALA A 105 -0.37 -0.73 -11.79
CA ALA A 105 -1.52 -1.40 -11.19
C ALA A 105 -2.75 -0.50 -10.97
N LEU A 106 -2.49 0.78 -10.68
CA LEU A 106 -3.50 1.76 -10.27
C LEU A 106 -3.40 3.04 -11.10
N SER A 107 -4.53 3.72 -11.30
CA SER A 107 -4.53 5.11 -11.71
C SER A 107 -4.09 6.02 -10.57
N THR A 108 -3.76 7.28 -10.90
CA THR A 108 -3.46 8.30 -9.89
C THR A 108 -4.64 8.53 -8.94
N ASP A 109 -5.87 8.54 -9.45
CA ASP A 109 -7.05 8.79 -8.62
C ASP A 109 -7.38 7.61 -7.71
N GLU A 110 -7.20 6.38 -8.19
CA GLU A 110 -7.32 5.17 -7.37
C GLU A 110 -6.28 5.20 -6.23
N ALA A 111 -5.03 5.60 -6.52
CA ALA A 111 -3.99 5.74 -5.52
C ALA A 111 -4.32 6.83 -4.48
N ARG A 112 -4.84 8.00 -4.93
CA ARG A 112 -5.31 9.08 -4.06
C ARG A 112 -6.41 8.60 -3.11
N ALA A 113 -7.40 7.87 -3.63
CA ALA A 113 -8.49 7.32 -2.84
C ALA A 113 -7.98 6.32 -1.78
N ILE A 114 -7.03 5.45 -2.15
CA ILE A 114 -6.42 4.50 -1.21
C ILE A 114 -5.74 5.24 -0.07
N VAL A 115 -4.84 6.20 -0.34
CA VAL A 115 -4.09 6.88 0.74
C VAL A 115 -4.96 7.79 1.60
N ALA A 116 -6.10 8.25 1.07
CA ALA A 116 -7.05 9.09 1.78
C ALA A 116 -8.09 8.32 2.62
N ASP A 117 -8.06 6.98 2.64
CA ASP A 117 -9.01 6.22 3.47
C ASP A 117 -8.72 6.43 4.97
N PRO A 118 -9.74 6.84 5.77
CA PRO A 118 -9.54 7.17 7.19
C PRO A 118 -9.25 5.97 8.08
N ARG A 119 -9.42 4.73 7.59
CA ARG A 119 -9.14 3.50 8.34
C ARG A 119 -7.66 3.16 8.40
N TRP A 120 -6.80 3.84 7.64
CA TRP A 120 -5.36 3.74 7.81
C TRP A 120 -4.96 4.27 9.19
N GLY A 121 -3.98 3.65 9.83
CA GLY A 121 -3.50 4.09 11.13
C GLY A 121 -2.27 3.31 11.56
N THR A 122 -1.58 3.86 12.56
CA THR A 122 -0.50 3.18 13.29
C THR A 122 -1.03 2.04 14.16
N THR A 123 -2.32 2.08 14.48
CA THR A 123 -3.14 0.96 14.94
C THR A 123 -4.31 0.75 13.97
N MET A 124 -4.93 -0.42 14.00
CA MET A 124 -6.07 -0.75 13.12
C MET A 124 -7.21 -1.39 13.91
N ASP A 125 -8.42 -1.33 13.35
CA ASP A 125 -9.59 -2.03 13.88
C ASP A 125 -9.29 -3.52 14.15
N ALA A 126 -9.74 -4.02 15.30
CA ALA A 126 -9.45 -5.38 15.75
C ALA A 126 -10.06 -6.44 14.83
N GLY A 127 -11.18 -6.14 14.15
CA GLY A 127 -11.74 -7.00 13.11
C GLY A 127 -10.81 -7.11 11.90
N LEU A 128 -10.28 -5.99 11.41
CA LEU A 128 -9.29 -5.98 10.32
C LEU A 128 -7.99 -6.72 10.69
N VAL A 129 -7.54 -6.60 11.94
CA VAL A 129 -6.35 -7.31 12.44
C VAL A 129 -6.59 -8.82 12.45
N ARG A 130 -7.72 -9.27 13.02
CA ARG A 130 -8.09 -10.70 13.05
C ARG A 130 -8.24 -11.28 11.65
N ALA A 131 -9.00 -10.61 10.78
CA ALA A 131 -9.14 -11.02 9.39
C ALA A 131 -7.79 -11.10 8.66
N GLY A 132 -6.86 -10.20 9.00
CA GLY A 132 -5.49 -10.24 8.49
C GLY A 132 -4.72 -11.46 8.96
N ALA A 133 -4.81 -11.81 10.25
CA ALA A 133 -4.18 -13.00 10.80
C ALA A 133 -4.73 -14.29 10.19
N ASP A 134 -6.06 -14.36 9.98
CA ASP A 134 -6.73 -15.55 9.43
C ASP A 134 -6.42 -15.74 7.94
N ARG A 135 -6.45 -14.66 7.15
CA ARG A 135 -6.27 -14.71 5.70
C ARG A 135 -4.80 -14.74 5.28
N PHE A 136 -3.93 -14.16 6.08
CA PHE A 136 -2.50 -14.06 5.81
C PHE A 136 -1.66 -14.57 7.00
N PRO A 137 -1.79 -15.86 7.37
CA PRO A 137 -1.07 -16.43 8.50
C PRO A 137 0.45 -16.47 8.27
N HIS A 138 0.85 -16.52 6.99
CA HIS A 138 2.24 -16.48 6.55
C HIS A 138 2.39 -15.41 5.46
N VAL A 139 3.14 -14.35 5.77
CA VAL A 139 3.40 -13.26 4.83
C VAL A 139 4.90 -13.18 4.60
N ALA A 140 5.30 -13.14 3.33
CA ALA A 140 6.69 -12.95 2.97
C ALA A 140 7.22 -11.62 3.51
N ILE A 141 8.50 -11.60 3.89
CA ILE A 141 9.18 -10.38 4.29
C ILE A 141 9.94 -9.85 3.08
N PHE A 142 9.81 -8.56 2.79
CA PHE A 142 10.65 -7.87 1.80
C PHE A 142 11.49 -6.78 2.49
N SER A 143 12.67 -6.55 1.92
CA SER A 143 13.62 -5.50 2.31
C SER A 143 13.82 -4.54 1.15
#